data_AF-A0AAD5UFW9-F1
#
_entry.id   AF-A0AAD5UFW9-F1
#
_cell.length_a   1.000
_cell.length_b   1.000
_cell.length_c   1.000
_cell.angle_alpha   90.00
_cell.angle_beta   90.00
_cell.angle_gamma   90.00
#
_symmetry.space_group_name_H-M   'P 1'
#
loop_
_entity.id
_entity.type
_entity.pdbx_description
1 polymer ?
#
loop_
_entity_poly.entity_id
_entity_poly.type
_entity_poly.pdbx_seq_one_letter_code
_entity_poly.pdbx_strand_id
1 'polypeptide(L)'
;MFNIKRVVDEIEKACPTMALPVVTVQALVEFTKQSNASTFAEYMVNSSYTAGTDLFKLFVTNTSISTNFDSFKNDIIEGGEIMIRNSNLYRQQAAEKGMTFIRDNSTILVHSYSRLVMLLLEMASKEKNFKVYVTQASPSSAGLKAVQELRRLNVEAALIADAAIGYIMEKVDMVLVGAEGVVRNGGVINQIGTFPIGVVAKAAGKPFYCVAER
;
A
#
# COMPACT_ATOMS: atom_id res chain seq x y z
N MET A 1 28.77 6.33 7.71
CA MET A 1 27.52 6.38 8.49
C MET A 1 26.44 5.71 7.66
N PHE A 2 25.75 4.68 8.18
CA PHE A 2 24.71 3.96 7.44
C PHE A 2 23.57 4.93 7.11
N ASN A 3 23.23 5.07 5.83
CA ASN A 3 22.16 5.96 5.38
C ASN A 3 20.95 5.10 5.00
N ILE A 4 19.99 5.01 5.91
CA ILE A 4 18.77 4.23 5.74
C ILE A 4 18.01 4.65 4.47
N LYS A 5 17.94 5.96 4.19
CA LYS A 5 17.26 6.47 2.98
C LYS A 5 17.89 5.93 1.71
N ARG A 6 19.22 5.91 1.64
CA ARG A 6 19.93 5.36 0.47
C ARG A 6 19.65 3.86 0.29
N VAL A 7 19.60 3.10 1.38
CA VAL A 7 19.30 1.66 1.33
C VAL A 7 17.86 1.41 0.90
N VAL A 8 16.90 2.20 1.39
CA VAL A 8 15.51 2.18 0.92
C VAL A 8 15.44 2.46 -0.58
N ASP A 9 16.10 3.52 -1.06
CA ASP A 9 16.13 3.88 -2.48
C ASP A 9 16.78 2.78 -3.35
N GLU A 10 17.80 2.09 -2.83
CA GLU A 10 18.47 0.97 -3.51
C GLU A 10 17.57 -0.28 -3.58
N ILE A 11 16.89 -0.64 -2.48
CA ILE A 11 15.96 -1.77 -2.43
C ILE A 11 14.74 -1.51 -3.32
N GLU A 12 14.19 -0.29 -3.31
CA GLU A 12 13.04 0.08 -4.15
C GLU A 12 13.37 -0.03 -5.64
N LYS A 13 14.59 0.36 -6.05
CA LYS A 13 15.06 0.19 -7.43
C LYS A 13 15.26 -1.29 -7.78
N ALA A 14 15.79 -2.09 -6.87
CA ALA A 14 16.05 -3.51 -7.09
C ALA A 14 14.76 -4.33 -7.16
N CYS A 15 13.76 -3.99 -6.35
CA CYS A 15 12.47 -4.68 -6.29
C CYS A 15 11.30 -3.69 -6.32
N PRO A 16 10.91 -3.19 -7.52
CA PRO A 16 9.82 -2.22 -7.65
C PRO A 16 8.45 -2.79 -7.28
N THR A 17 8.33 -4.08 -7.02
CA THR A 17 7.06 -4.73 -6.66
C THR A 17 6.83 -4.77 -5.15
N MET A 18 7.87 -4.49 -4.35
CA MET A 18 7.79 -4.49 -2.89
C MET A 18 7.05 -3.24 -2.39
N ALA A 19 6.19 -3.41 -1.38
CA ALA A 19 5.50 -2.30 -0.74
C ALA A 19 6.47 -1.47 0.13
N LEU A 20 6.31 -0.15 0.14
CA LEU A 20 7.20 0.76 0.88
C LEU A 20 7.36 0.43 2.37
N PRO A 21 6.31 0.02 3.12
CA PRO A 21 6.49 -0.42 4.51
C PRO A 21 7.41 -1.64 4.64
N VAL A 22 7.32 -2.59 3.71
CA VAL A 22 8.16 -3.80 3.68
C VAL A 22 9.61 -3.46 3.33
N VAL A 23 9.81 -2.55 2.37
CA VAL A 23 11.16 -2.02 2.04
C VAL A 23 11.79 -1.33 3.25
N THR A 24 11.00 -0.56 4.00
CA THR A 24 11.47 0.15 5.19
C THR A 24 11.85 -0.83 6.31
N VAL A 25 11.07 -1.89 6.51
CA VAL A 25 11.37 -2.96 7.47
C VAL A 25 12.62 -3.75 7.05
N GLN A 26 12.79 -4.00 5.75
CA GLN A 26 14.00 -4.63 5.25
C GLN A 26 15.24 -3.76 5.54
N ALA A 27 15.21 -2.48 5.14
CA ALA A 27 16.30 -1.54 5.45
C ALA A 27 16.60 -1.45 6.97
N LEU A 28 15.58 -1.60 7.81
CA LEU A 28 15.73 -1.69 9.27
C LEU A 28 16.46 -2.96 9.71
N VAL A 29 16.09 -4.12 9.16
CA VAL A 29 16.78 -5.39 9.45
C VAL A 29 18.25 -5.29 9.04
N GLU A 30 18.55 -4.74 7.85
CA GLU A 30 19.94 -4.48 7.43
C GLU A 30 20.66 -3.51 8.36
N PHE A 31 20.03 -2.40 8.77
CA PHE A 31 20.61 -1.46 9.72
C PHE A 31 20.93 -2.14 11.06
N THR A 32 20.00 -2.96 11.57
CA THR A 32 20.15 -3.65 12.86
C THR A 32 21.28 -4.66 12.82
N LYS A 33 21.42 -5.40 11.71
CA LYS A 33 22.52 -6.35 11.48
C LYS A 33 23.89 -5.66 11.43
N GLN A 34 23.96 -4.43 10.95
CA GLN A 34 25.21 -3.65 10.83
C GLN A 34 25.47 -2.69 12.01
N SER A 35 24.52 -2.59 12.96
CA SER A 35 24.59 -1.63 14.05
C SER A 35 25.50 -2.12 15.17
N ASN A 36 26.55 -1.34 15.45
CA ASN A 36 27.45 -1.53 16.58
C ASN A 36 26.90 -0.93 17.89
N ALA A 37 25.66 -0.43 17.89
CA ALA A 37 25.06 0.09 19.11
C ALA A 37 25.06 -0.98 20.20
N SER A 38 25.30 -0.58 21.44
CA SER A 38 25.35 -1.44 22.62
C SER A 38 24.18 -1.19 23.58
N THR A 39 23.48 -0.07 23.40
CA THR A 39 22.35 0.34 24.23
C THR A 39 21.17 0.79 23.37
N PHE A 40 19.97 0.76 23.98
CA PHE A 40 18.75 1.20 23.32
C PHE A 40 18.79 2.69 22.94
N ALA A 41 19.33 3.55 23.81
CA ALA A 41 19.46 4.98 23.54
C ALA A 41 20.37 5.26 22.34
N GLU A 42 21.51 4.58 22.26
CA GLU A 42 22.44 4.69 21.14
C GLU A 42 21.80 4.22 19.82
N TYR A 43 21.07 3.09 19.86
CA TYR A 43 20.35 2.56 18.71
C TYR A 43 19.27 3.52 18.20
N MET A 44 18.49 4.14 19.11
CA MET A 44 17.41 5.06 18.77
C MET A 44 17.91 6.40 18.23
N VAL A 45 19.05 6.91 18.72
CA VAL A 45 19.68 8.13 18.19
C VAL A 45 20.21 7.87 16.78
N ASN A 46 20.89 6.74 16.57
CA ASN A 46 21.50 6.41 15.27
C ASN A 46 20.46 6.13 14.18
N SER A 47 19.26 5.68 14.54
CA SER A 47 18.14 5.44 13.64
C SER A 47 17.24 6.65 13.38
N SER A 48 17.25 7.65 14.27
CA SER A 48 16.35 8.83 14.19
C SER A 48 16.78 9.90 13.17
N TYR A 49 17.93 9.78 12.51
CA TYR A 49 18.45 10.81 11.59
C TYR A 49 17.75 10.88 10.22
N THR A 50 16.73 10.06 9.95
CA THR A 50 16.02 10.05 8.65
C THR A 50 14.52 9.98 8.83
N ALA A 51 13.77 10.93 8.23
CA ALA A 51 12.34 11.20 8.38
C ALA A 51 11.33 10.04 8.14
N GLY A 52 11.77 8.80 7.91
CA GLY A 52 10.92 7.59 7.86
C GLY A 52 10.69 6.94 9.23
N THR A 53 11.02 7.64 10.32
CA THR A 53 11.22 7.08 11.66
C THR A 53 9.97 6.69 12.43
N ASP A 54 8.77 7.13 12.03
CA ASP A 54 7.59 6.90 12.88
C ASP A 54 7.08 5.46 12.75
N LEU A 55 7.10 4.89 11.54
CA LEU A 55 6.85 3.45 11.35
C LEU A 55 7.98 2.61 11.96
N PHE A 56 9.24 3.07 11.85
CA PHE A 56 10.39 2.46 12.49
C PHE A 56 10.24 2.43 14.03
N LYS A 57 9.87 3.55 14.66
CA LYS A 57 9.64 3.65 16.11
C LYS A 57 8.45 2.80 16.52
N LEU A 58 7.35 2.83 15.77
CA LEU A 58 6.18 2.01 16.05
C LEU A 58 6.49 0.52 15.95
N PHE A 59 7.24 0.09 14.93
CA PHE A 59 7.66 -1.31 14.80
C PHE A 59 8.55 -1.72 15.97
N VAL A 60 9.61 -0.95 16.24
CA VAL A 60 10.53 -1.21 17.35
C VAL A 60 9.81 -1.24 18.71
N THR A 61 8.88 -0.32 18.94
CA THR A 61 8.13 -0.22 20.20
C THR A 61 7.08 -1.32 20.36
N ASN A 62 6.48 -1.80 19.26
CA ASN A 62 5.47 -2.86 19.32
C ASN A 62 6.06 -4.27 19.31
N THR A 63 7.28 -4.46 18.80
CA THR A 63 7.93 -5.78 18.70
C THR A 63 8.61 -6.19 20.00
N SER A 64 9.03 -5.24 20.84
CA SER A 64 9.98 -5.53 21.90
C SER A 64 9.40 -5.46 23.32
N ILE A 65 9.43 -6.62 23.99
CA ILE A 65 9.18 -6.80 25.43
C ILE A 65 10.47 -7.36 26.10
N SER A 66 11.61 -7.31 25.42
CA SER A 66 12.84 -7.96 25.88
C SER A 66 13.61 -7.13 26.91
N THR A 67 14.20 -7.82 27.88
CA THR A 67 14.96 -7.24 29.00
C THR A 67 16.43 -6.97 28.68
N ASN A 68 16.98 -7.59 27.63
CA ASN A 68 18.37 -7.45 27.19
C ASN A 68 18.47 -6.98 25.72
N PHE A 69 19.49 -6.17 25.43
CA PHE A 69 19.68 -5.51 24.14
C PHE A 69 20.06 -6.45 22.99
N ASP A 70 20.80 -7.53 23.26
CA ASP A 70 21.08 -8.55 22.23
C ASP A 70 19.83 -9.33 21.83
N SER A 71 18.97 -9.64 22.81
CA SER A 71 17.65 -10.25 22.54
C SER A 71 16.80 -9.30 21.72
N PHE A 72 16.79 -8.00 22.08
CA PHE A 72 16.09 -6.97 21.32
C PHE A 72 16.50 -6.92 19.84
N LYS A 73 17.80 -6.97 19.53
CA LYS A 73 18.29 -7.00 18.14
C LYS A 73 17.76 -8.22 17.39
N ASN A 74 17.78 -9.39 18.03
CA ASN A 74 17.28 -10.63 17.43
C ASN A 74 15.77 -10.56 17.19
N ASP A 75 14.99 -10.04 18.14
CA ASP A 75 13.52 -9.89 18.01
C ASP A 75 13.16 -8.99 16.81
N ILE A 76 13.89 -7.90 16.60
CA ILE A 76 13.67 -6.98 15.46
C ILE A 76 14.02 -7.66 14.13
N ILE A 77 15.12 -8.41 14.08
CA ILE A 77 15.54 -9.14 12.88
C ILE A 77 14.51 -10.22 12.53
N GLU A 78 14.15 -11.05 13.50
CA GLU A 78 13.18 -12.13 13.32
C GLU A 78 11.81 -11.59 12.92
N GLY A 79 11.30 -10.59 13.67
CA GLY A 79 10.02 -9.95 13.36
C GLY A 79 10.01 -9.30 11.98
N GLY A 80 11.11 -8.65 11.58
CA GLY A 80 11.24 -8.04 10.26
C GLY A 80 11.26 -9.09 9.14
N GLU A 81 12.01 -10.17 9.29
CA GLU A 81 12.06 -11.27 8.33
C GLU A 81 10.70 -11.99 8.19
N ILE A 82 9.97 -12.17 9.29
CA ILE A 82 8.59 -12.70 9.26
C ILE A 82 7.67 -11.76 8.48
N MET A 83 7.73 -10.45 8.72
CA MET A 83 6.92 -9.47 8.00
C MET A 83 7.21 -9.46 6.50
N ILE A 84 8.49 -9.50 6.11
CA ILE A 84 8.90 -9.55 4.70
C ILE A 84 8.38 -10.83 4.05
N ARG A 85 8.58 -11.99 4.70
CA ARG A 85 8.13 -13.30 4.21
C ARG A 85 6.61 -13.35 4.02
N ASN A 86 5.85 -12.78 4.96
CA ASN A 86 4.39 -12.83 4.96
C ASN A 86 3.74 -11.70 4.14
N SER A 87 4.49 -10.69 3.70
CA SER A 87 3.93 -9.51 3.01
C SER A 87 3.08 -9.89 1.78
N ASN A 88 3.56 -10.83 0.95
CA ASN A 88 2.81 -11.30 -0.21
C ASN A 88 1.55 -12.08 0.19
N LEU A 89 1.62 -12.86 1.27
CA LEU A 89 0.48 -13.60 1.81
C LEU A 89 -0.61 -12.63 2.29
N TYR A 90 -0.25 -11.56 3.00
CA TYR A 90 -1.23 -10.57 3.47
C TYR A 90 -1.89 -9.81 2.32
N ARG A 91 -1.15 -9.53 1.24
CA ARG A 91 -1.73 -8.97 0.01
C ARG A 91 -2.74 -9.91 -0.64
N GLN A 92 -2.40 -11.19 -0.77
CA GLN A 92 -3.30 -12.20 -1.31
C GLN A 92 -4.57 -12.32 -0.47
N GLN A 93 -4.43 -12.43 0.86
CA GLN A 93 -5.58 -12.51 1.77
C GLN A 93 -6.48 -11.26 1.71
N ALA A 94 -5.89 -10.07 1.58
CA ALA A 94 -6.66 -8.83 1.43
C ALA A 94 -7.41 -8.79 0.08
N ALA A 95 -6.77 -9.25 -1.00
CA ALA A 95 -7.39 -9.37 -2.32
C ALA A 95 -8.56 -10.37 -2.31
N GLU A 96 -8.37 -11.57 -1.76
CA GLU A 96 -9.41 -12.61 -1.63
C GLU A 96 -10.65 -12.10 -0.90
N LYS A 97 -10.44 -11.43 0.25
CA LYS A 97 -11.55 -10.82 1.01
C LYS A 97 -12.24 -9.72 0.21
N GLY A 98 -11.46 -8.89 -0.47
CA GLY A 98 -11.96 -7.78 -1.28
C GLY A 98 -12.80 -8.21 -2.48
N MET A 99 -12.48 -9.35 -3.11
CA MET A 99 -13.25 -9.90 -4.24
C MET A 99 -14.73 -10.11 -3.91
N THR A 100 -15.06 -10.38 -2.65
CA THR A 100 -16.46 -10.62 -2.22
C THR A 100 -17.36 -9.40 -2.40
N PHE A 101 -16.79 -8.19 -2.42
CA PHE A 101 -17.54 -6.94 -2.61
C PHE A 101 -17.80 -6.61 -4.09
N ILE A 102 -17.04 -7.21 -5.00
CA ILE A 102 -17.25 -7.03 -6.44
C ILE A 102 -18.43 -7.89 -6.88
N ARG A 103 -19.41 -7.27 -7.52
CA ARG A 103 -20.57 -7.95 -8.10
C ARG A 103 -20.35 -8.21 -9.59
N ASP A 104 -20.98 -9.26 -10.09
CA ASP A 104 -20.99 -9.52 -11.53
C ASP A 104 -21.72 -8.40 -12.28
N ASN A 105 -21.21 -8.05 -13.45
CA ASN A 105 -21.62 -6.93 -14.31
C ASN A 105 -21.60 -5.54 -13.64
N SER A 106 -20.79 -5.36 -12.59
CA SER A 106 -20.63 -4.05 -11.94
C SER A 106 -19.64 -3.14 -12.67
N THR A 107 -19.78 -1.84 -12.45
CA THR A 107 -18.84 -0.82 -12.92
C THR A 107 -18.10 -0.21 -11.74
N ILE A 108 -16.77 -0.31 -11.74
CA ILE A 108 -15.90 0.07 -10.62
C ILE A 108 -15.09 1.32 -11.00
N LEU A 109 -15.03 2.30 -10.11
CA LEU A 109 -14.07 3.41 -10.22
C LEU A 109 -12.81 3.10 -9.40
N VAL A 110 -11.65 3.16 -10.04
CA VAL A 110 -10.34 3.03 -9.41
C VAL A 110 -9.56 4.34 -9.53
N HIS A 111 -8.89 4.71 -8.45
CA HIS A 111 -8.00 5.86 -8.44
C HIS A 111 -6.53 5.44 -8.62
N SER A 112 -5.90 5.91 -9.69
CA SER A 112 -4.47 5.70 -9.99
C SER A 112 -4.10 4.21 -10.14
N TYR A 113 -2.82 3.89 -9.94
CA TYR A 113 -2.27 2.54 -9.87
C TYR A 113 -2.05 2.11 -8.42
N SER A 114 -2.62 0.97 -8.04
CA SER A 114 -2.33 0.32 -6.76
C SER A 114 -2.10 -1.16 -6.97
N ARG A 115 -0.97 -1.69 -6.48
CA ARG A 115 -0.59 -3.11 -6.64
C ARG A 115 -1.63 -4.04 -6.02
N LEU A 116 -2.12 -3.71 -4.83
CA LEU A 116 -3.11 -4.52 -4.14
C LEU A 116 -4.48 -4.47 -4.84
N VAL A 117 -4.87 -3.30 -5.36
CA VAL A 117 -6.12 -3.18 -6.13
C VAL A 117 -6.01 -3.94 -7.45
N MET A 118 -4.87 -3.89 -8.15
CA MET A 118 -4.65 -4.66 -9.38
C MET A 118 -4.70 -6.16 -9.11
N LEU A 119 -4.04 -6.64 -8.05
CA LEU A 119 -4.11 -8.05 -7.65
C LEU A 119 -5.55 -8.49 -7.36
N LEU A 120 -6.32 -7.68 -6.63
CA LEU A 120 -7.72 -7.94 -6.34
C LEU A 120 -8.55 -8.03 -7.63
N LEU A 121 -8.40 -7.07 -8.54
CA LEU A 121 -9.14 -7.05 -9.81
C LEU A 121 -8.73 -8.21 -10.73
N GLU A 122 -7.45 -8.59 -10.76
CA GLU A 122 -6.97 -9.77 -11.49
C GLU A 122 -7.61 -11.06 -10.96
N MET A 123 -7.69 -11.21 -9.64
CA MET A 123 -8.33 -12.37 -9.05
C MET A 123 -9.83 -12.36 -9.32
N ALA A 124 -10.49 -11.21 -9.19
CA ALA A 124 -11.91 -11.05 -9.48
C ALA A 124 -12.26 -11.33 -10.95
N SER A 125 -11.40 -10.94 -11.90
CA SER A 125 -11.68 -11.09 -13.34
C SER A 125 -11.70 -12.54 -13.81
N LYS A 126 -11.21 -13.48 -13.00
CA LYS A 126 -11.27 -14.92 -13.28
C LYS A 126 -12.67 -15.50 -13.06
N GLU A 127 -13.49 -14.84 -12.24
CA GLU A 127 -14.79 -15.36 -11.79
C GLU A 127 -15.96 -14.43 -12.13
N LYS A 128 -15.69 -13.14 -12.40
CA LYS A 128 -16.71 -12.09 -12.54
C LYS A 128 -16.41 -11.19 -13.72
N ASN A 129 -17.45 -10.75 -14.40
CA ASN A 129 -17.37 -9.73 -15.43
C ASN A 129 -17.62 -8.36 -14.79
N PHE A 130 -16.79 -7.37 -15.07
CA PHE A 130 -16.98 -6.01 -14.60
C PHE A 130 -16.24 -5.03 -15.50
N LYS A 131 -16.61 -3.76 -15.38
CA LYS A 131 -15.98 -2.64 -16.10
C LYS A 131 -15.23 -1.78 -15.11
N VAL A 132 -14.13 -1.17 -15.56
CA VAL A 132 -13.31 -0.33 -14.70
C VAL A 132 -13.05 1.03 -15.33
N TYR A 133 -13.46 2.09 -14.64
CA TYR A 133 -12.95 3.43 -14.91
C TYR A 133 -11.74 3.70 -14.03
N VAL A 134 -10.68 4.24 -14.63
CA VAL A 134 -9.44 4.57 -13.91
C VAL A 134 -9.14 6.05 -14.10
N THR A 135 -8.94 6.78 -13.02
CA THR A 135 -8.50 8.18 -13.11
C THR A 135 -7.04 8.27 -13.59
N GLN A 136 -6.72 9.24 -14.43
CA GLN A 136 -5.33 9.50 -14.87
C GLN A 136 -4.35 9.68 -13.69
N ALA A 137 -4.79 10.30 -12.60
CA ALA A 137 -4.00 10.62 -11.40
C ALA A 137 -2.80 11.54 -11.68
N SER A 138 -3.08 12.78 -12.11
CA SER A 138 -2.04 13.80 -12.27
C SER A 138 -1.39 14.14 -10.91
N PRO A 139 -0.06 14.33 -10.82
CA PRO A 139 0.92 14.37 -11.92
C PRO A 139 1.56 13.01 -12.27
N SER A 140 1.33 11.94 -11.49
CA SER A 140 2.02 10.67 -11.70
C SER A 140 1.62 9.97 -13.00
N SER A 141 0.42 10.25 -13.51
CA SER A 141 -0.16 9.60 -14.70
C SER A 141 -0.23 8.07 -14.59
N ALA A 142 -0.17 7.55 -13.36
CA ALA A 142 -0.05 6.12 -13.11
C ALA A 142 -1.32 5.36 -13.48
N GLY A 143 -2.46 6.03 -13.62
CA GLY A 143 -3.70 5.42 -14.12
C GLY A 143 -3.56 4.79 -15.50
N LEU A 144 -2.67 5.31 -16.36
CA LEU A 144 -2.42 4.72 -17.68
C LEU A 144 -1.88 3.29 -17.57
N LYS A 145 -0.98 3.05 -16.61
CA LYS A 145 -0.42 1.73 -16.33
C LYS A 145 -1.50 0.75 -15.86
N ALA A 146 -2.38 1.18 -14.95
CA ALA A 146 -3.48 0.35 -14.46
C ALA A 146 -4.43 -0.06 -15.60
N VAL A 147 -4.78 0.86 -16.49
CA VAL A 147 -5.64 0.55 -17.65
C VAL A 147 -4.97 -0.46 -18.59
N GLN A 148 -3.67 -0.33 -18.85
CA GLN A 148 -2.91 -1.28 -19.68
C GLN A 148 -2.90 -2.68 -19.06
N GLU A 149 -2.67 -2.78 -17.76
CA GLU A 149 -2.61 -4.05 -17.03
C GLU A 149 -3.99 -4.75 -17.03
N LEU A 150 -5.06 -4.01 -16.75
CA LEU A 150 -6.43 -4.53 -16.78
C LEU A 150 -6.85 -4.99 -18.18
N ARG A 151 -6.51 -4.23 -19.23
CA ARG A 151 -6.80 -4.64 -20.61
C ARG A 151 -6.05 -5.91 -21.01
N ARG A 152 -4.83 -6.11 -20.52
CA ARG A 152 -4.06 -7.35 -20.74
C ARG A 152 -4.74 -8.56 -20.10
N LEU A 153 -5.55 -8.34 -19.06
CA LEU A 153 -6.37 -9.35 -18.39
C LEU A 153 -7.77 -9.50 -19.03
N ASN A 154 -8.02 -8.88 -20.19
CA ASN A 154 -9.32 -8.83 -20.87
C ASN A 154 -10.44 -8.16 -20.05
N VAL A 155 -10.11 -7.27 -19.12
CA VAL A 155 -11.08 -6.44 -18.40
C VAL A 155 -11.34 -5.16 -19.19
N GLU A 156 -12.62 -4.79 -19.35
CA GLU A 156 -13.01 -3.53 -20.01
C GLU A 156 -12.62 -2.34 -19.12
N ALA A 157 -11.49 -1.71 -19.44
CA ALA A 157 -10.96 -0.57 -18.69
C ALA A 157 -10.84 0.70 -19.54
N ALA A 158 -11.27 1.83 -18.97
CA ALA A 158 -11.20 3.15 -19.59
C ALA A 158 -10.53 4.17 -18.69
N LEU A 159 -9.60 4.95 -19.25
CA LEU A 159 -8.96 6.06 -18.57
C LEU A 159 -9.88 7.29 -18.59
N ILE A 160 -10.01 7.98 -17.45
CA ILE A 160 -10.78 9.21 -17.32
C ILE A 160 -9.91 10.34 -16.77
N ALA A 161 -10.23 11.57 -17.15
CA ALA A 161 -9.61 12.76 -16.57
C ALA A 161 -10.02 12.92 -15.09
N ASP A 162 -9.13 13.45 -14.26
CA ASP A 162 -9.41 13.62 -12.82
C ASP A 162 -10.60 14.58 -12.58
N ALA A 163 -10.81 15.54 -13.48
CA ALA A 163 -11.96 16.46 -13.42
C ALA A 163 -13.30 15.79 -13.78
N ALA A 164 -13.28 14.62 -14.44
CA ALA A 164 -14.49 13.92 -14.88
C ALA A 164 -15.09 13.02 -13.79
N ILE A 165 -14.51 12.97 -12.58
CA ILE A 165 -14.98 12.09 -11.50
C ILE A 165 -16.45 12.33 -11.15
N GLY A 166 -16.91 13.58 -11.17
CA GLY A 166 -18.31 13.92 -10.89
C GLY A 166 -19.27 13.35 -11.94
N TYR A 167 -18.88 13.44 -13.22
CA TYR A 167 -19.69 12.92 -14.33
C TYR A 167 -19.73 11.39 -14.35
N ILE A 168 -18.61 10.74 -14.03
CA ILE A 168 -18.52 9.27 -14.03
C ILE A 168 -19.17 8.65 -12.80
N MET A 169 -19.28 9.38 -11.68
CA MET A 169 -19.81 8.82 -10.43
C MET A 169 -21.24 8.25 -10.56
N GLU A 170 -22.08 8.83 -11.42
CA GLU A 170 -23.42 8.31 -11.67
C GLU A 170 -23.39 6.91 -12.31
N LYS A 171 -22.40 6.66 -13.17
CA LYS A 171 -22.24 5.45 -13.98
C LYS A 171 -21.54 4.29 -13.26
N VAL A 172 -20.95 4.55 -12.09
CA VAL A 172 -20.22 3.54 -11.31
C VAL A 172 -21.09 3.02 -10.19
N ASP A 173 -20.90 1.76 -9.83
CA ASP A 173 -21.60 1.09 -8.74
C ASP A 173 -20.82 1.17 -7.43
N MET A 174 -19.49 1.25 -7.51
CA MET A 174 -18.60 1.35 -6.35
C MET A 174 -17.29 2.04 -6.70
N VAL A 175 -16.67 2.63 -5.69
CA VAL A 175 -15.28 3.12 -5.76
C VAL A 175 -14.37 2.17 -5.00
N LEU A 176 -13.23 1.84 -5.59
CA LEU A 176 -12.20 1.00 -5.00
C LEU A 176 -10.84 1.70 -5.07
N VAL A 177 -10.24 1.97 -3.92
CA VAL A 177 -8.92 2.62 -3.83
C VAL A 177 -7.94 1.77 -3.01
N GLY A 178 -6.65 1.97 -3.25
CA GLY A 178 -5.60 1.49 -2.36
C GLY A 178 -5.34 2.47 -1.20
N ALA A 179 -4.42 2.07 -0.32
CA ALA A 179 -3.87 2.95 0.70
C ALA A 179 -2.35 2.82 0.75
N GLU A 180 -1.67 3.93 1.00
CA GLU A 180 -0.28 3.97 1.45
C GLU A 180 -0.19 3.87 2.97
N GLY A 181 -1.24 4.29 3.68
CA GLY A 181 -1.35 4.16 5.13
C GLY A 181 -2.78 4.29 5.63
N VAL A 182 -3.06 3.65 6.76
CA VAL A 182 -4.34 3.76 7.47
C VAL A 182 -4.05 4.27 8.89
N VAL A 183 -4.66 5.37 9.26
CA VAL A 183 -4.48 6.00 10.58
C VAL A 183 -5.51 5.48 11.59
N ARG A 184 -5.26 5.69 12.88
CA ARG A 184 -6.03 5.10 14.00
C ARG A 184 -7.53 5.38 13.95
N ASN A 185 -7.95 6.53 13.44
CA ASN A 185 -9.37 6.88 13.29
C ASN A 185 -10.04 6.27 12.04
N GLY A 186 -9.34 5.39 11.31
CA GLY A 186 -9.79 4.80 10.05
C GLY A 186 -9.58 5.68 8.82
N GLY A 187 -8.93 6.85 8.98
CA GLY A 187 -8.53 7.69 7.85
C GLY A 187 -7.54 6.97 6.92
N VAL A 188 -7.64 7.27 5.63
CA VAL A 188 -6.81 6.67 4.58
C VAL A 188 -5.86 7.73 4.02
N ILE A 189 -4.58 7.39 3.99
CA ILE A 189 -3.53 8.15 3.30
C ILE A 189 -3.29 7.46 1.96
N ASN A 190 -3.43 8.20 0.87
CA ASN A 190 -3.21 7.73 -0.48
C ASN A 190 -2.89 8.93 -1.39
N GLN A 191 -2.61 8.65 -2.67
CA GLN A 191 -2.29 9.66 -3.67
C GLN A 191 -3.35 10.80 -3.76
N ILE A 192 -2.86 11.99 -4.14
CA ILE A 192 -3.67 13.17 -4.46
C ILE A 192 -4.82 12.83 -5.41
N GLY A 193 -6.04 13.26 -5.05
CA GLY A 193 -7.28 12.97 -5.78
C GLY A 193 -8.20 11.99 -5.04
N THR A 194 -7.66 11.17 -4.12
CA THR A 194 -8.45 10.22 -3.32
C THR A 194 -9.57 10.89 -2.51
N PHE A 195 -9.25 11.99 -1.81
CA PHE A 195 -10.23 12.67 -0.96
C PHE A 195 -11.41 13.28 -1.76
N PRO A 196 -11.18 14.05 -2.85
CA PRO A 196 -12.26 14.50 -3.73
C PRO A 196 -13.16 13.36 -4.24
N ILE A 197 -12.58 12.23 -4.63
CA ILE A 197 -13.34 11.05 -5.07
C ILE A 197 -14.24 10.53 -3.93
N GLY A 198 -13.71 10.43 -2.71
CA GLY A 198 -14.49 10.02 -1.54
C GLY A 198 -15.65 10.96 -1.23
N VAL A 199 -15.45 12.27 -1.34
CA VAL A 199 -16.51 13.29 -1.16
C VAL A 199 -17.60 13.12 -2.22
N VAL A 200 -17.22 12.99 -3.49
CA VAL A 200 -18.15 12.83 -4.61
C VAL A 200 -18.91 11.51 -4.51
N ALA A 201 -18.24 10.41 -4.15
CA ALA A 201 -18.87 9.11 -3.94
C ALA A 201 -19.92 9.16 -2.82
N LYS A 202 -19.56 9.79 -1.69
CA LYS A 202 -20.50 10.00 -0.57
C LYS A 202 -21.71 10.83 -0.98
N ALA A 203 -21.48 11.92 -1.73
CA ALA A 203 -22.56 12.79 -2.22
C ALA A 203 -23.50 12.06 -3.21
N ALA A 204 -22.96 11.17 -4.03
CA ALA A 204 -23.71 10.35 -4.99
C ALA A 204 -24.32 9.06 -4.39
N GLY A 205 -24.15 8.83 -3.08
CA GLY A 205 -24.63 7.61 -2.42
C GLY A 205 -23.93 6.33 -2.88
N LYS A 206 -22.72 6.43 -3.44
CA LYS A 206 -21.94 5.29 -3.93
C LYS A 206 -21.01 4.77 -2.83
N PRO A 207 -20.91 3.44 -2.64
CA PRO A 207 -20.00 2.87 -1.65
C PRO A 207 -18.54 3.12 -2.05
N PHE A 208 -17.73 3.49 -1.06
CA PHE A 208 -16.30 3.75 -1.20
C PHE A 208 -15.51 2.74 -0.38
N TYR A 209 -14.74 1.89 -1.05
CA TYR A 209 -13.92 0.86 -0.42
C TYR A 209 -12.44 1.18 -0.56
N CYS A 210 -11.72 0.97 0.54
CA CYS A 210 -10.28 1.07 0.58
C CYS A 210 -9.70 -0.31 0.89
N VAL A 211 -8.69 -0.74 0.13
CA VAL A 211 -8.00 -2.01 0.33
C VAL A 211 -6.57 -1.72 0.78
N ALA A 212 -6.19 -2.32 1.90
CA ALA A 212 -4.87 -2.20 2.49
C ALA A 212 -4.44 -3.56 3.07
N GLU A 213 -3.13 -3.84 2.99
CA GLU A 213 -2.51 -4.96 3.69
C GLU A 213 -2.15 -4.60 5.14
N ARG A 214 -2.00 -5.63 5.98
CA ARG A 214 -1.62 -5.49 7.38
C ARG A 214 -0.10 -5.38 7.55
#